data_AF-I0BV09-F1
#
_entry.id   AF-I0BV09-F1
#
_cell.length_a   1.000
_cell.length_b   1.000
_cell.length_c   1.000
_cell.angle_alpha   90.00
_cell.angle_beta   90.00
_cell.angle_gamma   90.00
#
_symmetry.space_group_name_H-M   'P 1'
#
loop_
_entity.id
_entity.type
_entity.pdbx_description
1 polymer ?
#
loop_
_entity_poly.entity_id
_entity_poly.type
_entity_poly.pdbx_seq_one_letter_code
_entity_poly.pdbx_strand_id
1 'polypeptide(L)'
;MLLVLMGLPGLYLQHAGRLRWWGWISFVLVFATILSETLHSVLQIFDYPVLFKDITDEAALKKVSDHVMEVQMTQPGGTLMRSTFMMFLGGYVLLGLSMLQARTLSRWPALIALASPLLMLVPMDGVPHPFMVIFNLFYLPFLWYGAILAFEPDFSRTSGTAAASSALPS
;
A
#
# COMPACT_ATOMS: atom_id res chain seq x y z
N MET A 1 -4.20 8.91 -1.32
CA MET A 1 -2.82 8.40 -1.14
C MET A 1 -2.00 9.17 -0.10
N LEU A 2 -2.00 10.50 -0.11
CA LEU A 2 -1.19 11.30 0.83
C LEU A 2 -1.42 10.97 2.32
N LEU A 3 -2.67 10.70 2.73
CA LEU A 3 -2.98 10.29 4.10
C LEU A 3 -2.29 8.98 4.50
N VAL A 4 -2.14 8.04 3.56
CA VAL A 4 -1.44 6.77 3.80
C VAL A 4 0.06 7.02 3.97
N LEU A 5 0.65 7.89 3.13
CA LEU A 5 2.05 8.30 3.27
C LEU A 5 2.35 8.95 4.62
N MET A 6 1.43 9.76 5.14
CA MET A 6 1.60 10.40 6.46
C MET A 6 1.34 9.44 7.62
N GLY A 7 0.41 8.48 7.47
CA GLY A 7 0.08 7.50 8.51
C GLY A 7 1.09 6.36 8.64
N LEU A 8 1.76 5.99 7.54
CA LEU A 8 2.69 4.85 7.51
C LEU A 8 3.88 5.03 8.49
N PRO A 9 4.57 6.19 8.57
CA PRO A 9 5.60 6.39 9.58
C PRO A 9 5.08 6.25 11.01
N GLY A 10 3.89 6.77 11.30
CA GLY A 10 3.27 6.64 12.62
C GLY A 10 3.03 5.18 13.02
N LEU A 11 2.52 4.38 12.10
CA LEU A 11 2.33 2.94 12.29
C LEU A 11 3.65 2.22 12.62
N TYR A 12 4.72 2.51 11.86
CA TYR A 12 6.02 1.87 12.07
C TYR A 12 6.72 2.33 13.35
N LEU A 13 6.63 3.62 13.68
CA LEU A 13 7.23 4.17 14.91
C LEU A 13 6.60 3.56 16.17
N GLN A 14 5.28 3.35 16.19
CA GLN A 14 4.62 2.67 17.31
C GLN A 14 5.06 1.21 17.50
N HIS A 15 5.63 0.59 16.47
CA HIS A 15 6.06 -0.81 16.50
C HIS A 15 7.58 -0.98 16.44
N ALA A 16 8.34 0.12 16.44
CA ALA A 16 9.78 0.13 16.26
C ALA A 16 10.53 -0.82 17.22
N GLY A 17 10.07 -0.92 18.48
CA GLY A 17 10.68 -1.78 19.49
C GLY A 17 10.37 -3.29 19.36
N ARG A 18 9.41 -3.68 18.52
CA ARG A 18 9.00 -5.09 18.31
C ARG A 18 9.21 -5.57 16.89
N LEU A 19 9.47 -4.64 15.97
CA LEU A 19 9.74 -4.92 14.58
C LEU A 19 11.15 -5.51 14.40
N ARG A 20 11.27 -6.57 13.61
CA ARG A 20 12.59 -7.04 13.15
C ARG A 20 13.15 -6.08 12.09
N TRP A 21 14.46 -6.13 11.90
CA TRP A 21 15.16 -5.29 10.92
C TRP A 21 14.55 -5.38 9.50
N TRP A 22 14.07 -6.55 9.09
CA TRP A 22 13.46 -6.75 7.78
C TRP A 22 12.06 -6.14 7.66
N GLY A 23 11.36 -5.85 8.76
CA GLY A 23 10.12 -5.08 8.73
C GLY A 23 10.37 -3.64 8.26
N TRP A 24 11.54 -3.07 8.53
CA TRP A 24 11.88 -1.76 7.97
C TRP A 24 12.04 -1.80 6.45
N ILE A 25 12.35 -2.95 5.86
CA ILE A 25 12.37 -3.10 4.40
C ILE A 25 10.95 -2.95 3.85
N SER A 26 9.93 -3.52 4.49
CA SER A 26 8.54 -3.28 4.04
C SER A 26 8.14 -1.82 4.15
N PHE A 27 8.59 -1.10 5.17
CA PHE A 27 8.33 0.34 5.26
C PHE A 27 8.87 1.05 4.02
N VAL A 28 10.15 0.86 3.70
CA VAL A 28 10.79 1.52 2.56
C VAL A 28 10.13 1.12 1.24
N LEU A 29 9.86 -0.16 1.03
CA LEU A 29 9.23 -0.65 -0.20
C LEU A 29 7.82 -0.06 -0.39
N VAL A 30 6.97 -0.17 0.63
CA VAL A 30 5.60 0.34 0.58
C VAL A 30 5.60 1.86 0.45
N PHE A 31 6.43 2.56 1.21
CA PHE A 31 6.54 4.02 1.15
C PHE A 31 6.99 4.48 -0.24
N ALA A 32 8.05 3.88 -0.79
CA ALA A 32 8.57 4.21 -2.11
C ALA A 32 7.53 3.95 -3.21
N THR A 33 6.80 2.83 -3.14
CA THR A 33 5.73 2.57 -4.13
C THR A 33 4.61 3.60 -4.02
N ILE A 34 4.08 3.89 -2.82
CA ILE A 34 2.99 4.87 -2.67
C ILE A 34 3.45 6.27 -3.08
N LEU A 35 4.70 6.63 -2.77
CA LEU A 35 5.29 7.89 -3.22
C LEU A 35 5.39 7.93 -4.75
N SER A 36 5.89 6.87 -5.38
CA SER A 36 6.00 6.77 -6.84
C SER A 36 4.63 6.89 -7.51
N GLU A 37 3.61 6.19 -7.00
CA GLU A 37 2.23 6.28 -7.49
C GLU A 37 1.65 7.69 -7.31
N THR A 38 1.94 8.35 -6.19
CA THR A 38 1.51 9.72 -5.95
C THR A 38 2.17 10.69 -6.94
N LEU A 39 3.48 10.56 -7.16
CA LEU A 39 4.20 11.37 -8.14
C LEU A 39 3.69 11.11 -9.56
N HIS A 40 3.44 9.85 -9.92
CA HIS A 40 2.88 9.48 -11.22
C HIS A 40 1.50 10.13 -11.43
N SER A 41 0.63 10.09 -10.42
CA SER A 41 -0.69 10.73 -10.48
C SER A 41 -0.60 12.24 -10.65
N VAL A 42 0.32 12.89 -9.94
CA VAL A 42 0.55 14.33 -10.05
C VAL A 42 1.07 14.71 -11.44
N LEU A 43 2.03 13.94 -11.97
CA LEU A 43 2.54 14.15 -13.33
C LEU A 43 1.42 14.00 -14.36
N GLN A 44 0.57 12.99 -14.26
CA GLN A 44 -0.58 12.84 -15.17
C GLN A 44 -1.51 14.06 -15.15
N ILE A 45 -1.78 14.63 -13.97
CA ILE A 45 -2.62 15.84 -13.85
C ILE A 45 -2.01 17.04 -14.58
N PHE A 46 -0.68 17.16 -14.61
CA PHE A 46 0.01 18.25 -15.30
C PHE A 46 0.22 17.98 -16.80
N ASP A 47 0.58 16.75 -17.16
CA ASP A 47 0.98 16.38 -18.52
C ASP A 47 -0.23 16.15 -19.42
N TYR A 48 -1.32 15.56 -18.90
CA TYR A 48 -2.48 15.22 -19.72
C TYR A 48 -3.15 16.46 -20.35
N PRO A 49 -3.41 17.55 -19.62
CA PRO A 49 -3.95 18.75 -20.24
C PRO A 49 -3.07 19.30 -21.37
N VAL A 50 -1.75 19.14 -21.29
CA VAL A 50 -0.81 19.57 -22.34
C VAL A 50 -0.84 18.63 -23.53
N LEU A 51 -0.86 17.32 -23.29
CA LEU A 51 -0.89 16.27 -24.32
C LEU A 51 -2.21 16.25 -25.09
N PHE A 52 -3.33 16.58 -24.43
CA PHE A 52 -4.67 16.47 -24.99
C PHE A 52 -5.29 17.83 -25.39
N LYS A 53 -4.60 18.96 -25.18
CA LYS A 53 -5.14 20.32 -25.37
C LYS A 53 -5.78 20.56 -26.74
N ASP A 54 -5.15 20.06 -27.80
CA ASP A 54 -5.51 20.34 -29.18
C ASP A 54 -6.22 19.14 -29.87
N ILE A 55 -6.63 18.14 -29.08
CA ILE A 55 -7.33 16.96 -29.61
C ILE A 55 -8.84 17.21 -29.60
N THR A 56 -9.42 17.33 -30.79
CA THR A 56 -10.86 17.58 -30.99
C THR A 56 -11.61 16.40 -31.61
N ASP A 57 -10.90 15.35 -32.04
CA ASP A 57 -11.46 14.18 -32.72
C ASP A 57 -11.13 12.87 -31.97
N GLU A 58 -12.08 11.93 -31.97
CA GLU A 58 -12.00 10.65 -31.28
C GLU A 58 -10.88 9.77 -31.85
N ALA A 59 -10.64 9.84 -33.16
CA ALA A 59 -9.53 9.13 -33.80
C ALA A 59 -8.16 9.64 -33.34
N ALA A 60 -8.02 10.95 -33.16
CA ALA A 60 -6.79 11.56 -32.65
C ALA A 60 -6.59 11.25 -31.15
N LEU A 61 -7.67 11.23 -30.36
CA LEU A 61 -7.64 10.82 -28.96
C LEU A 61 -7.17 9.38 -28.79
N LYS A 62 -7.71 8.47 -29.61
CA LYS A 62 -7.30 7.06 -29.61
C LYS A 62 -5.82 6.91 -29.96
N LYS A 63 -5.34 7.62 -30.99
CA LYS A 63 -3.94 7.54 -31.43
C LYS A 63 -2.96 8.01 -30.35
N VAL A 64 -3.27 9.11 -29.66
CA VAL A 64 -2.43 9.60 -28.56
C VAL A 64 -2.50 8.67 -27.35
N SER A 65 -3.68 8.14 -27.03
CA SER A 65 -3.84 7.16 -25.94
C SER A 65 -3.07 5.87 -26.20
N ASP A 66 -3.14 5.34 -27.42
CA ASP A 66 -2.39 4.15 -27.85
C ASP A 66 -0.89 4.40 -27.76
N HIS A 67 -0.42 5.59 -28.16
CA HIS A 67 0.99 5.95 -28.06
C HIS A 67 1.49 6.05 -26.62
N VAL A 68 0.72 6.69 -25.73
CA VAL A 68 1.05 6.74 -24.29
C VAL A 68 1.11 5.34 -23.70
N MET A 69 0.14 4.48 -24.03
CA MET A 69 0.12 3.09 -23.58
C MET A 69 1.33 2.31 -24.11
N GLU A 70 1.68 2.49 -25.38
CA GLU A 70 2.84 1.86 -25.99
C GLU A 70 4.14 2.28 -25.27
N VAL A 71 4.33 3.57 -25.00
CA VAL A 71 5.51 4.06 -24.25
C VAL A 71 5.56 3.50 -22.82
N GLN A 72 4.40 3.36 -22.16
CA GLN A 72 4.32 2.76 -20.83
C GLN A 72 4.62 1.26 -20.83
N MET A 73 4.25 0.53 -21.89
CA MET A 73 4.42 -0.92 -21.99
C MET A 73 5.78 -1.32 -22.58
N THR A 74 6.42 -0.43 -23.36
CA THR A 74 7.74 -0.64 -23.97
C THR A 74 8.87 -0.15 -23.07
N GLN A 75 10.12 -0.48 -23.43
CA GLN A 75 11.29 -0.04 -22.67
C GLN A 75 11.52 1.47 -22.84
N PRO A 76 11.81 2.24 -21.78
CA PRO A 76 12.09 1.80 -20.41
C PRO A 76 10.86 1.68 -19.47
N GLY A 77 9.69 2.17 -19.90
CA GLY A 77 8.47 2.25 -19.08
C GLY A 77 8.02 0.90 -18.52
N GLY A 78 7.97 -0.13 -19.36
CA GLY A 78 7.52 -1.47 -18.96
C GLY A 78 8.46 -2.15 -17.96
N THR A 79 9.75 -1.79 -17.95
CA THR A 79 10.69 -2.27 -16.92
C THR A 79 10.43 -1.58 -15.61
N LEU A 80 10.30 -0.25 -15.61
CA LEU A 80 9.95 0.52 -14.40
C LEU A 80 8.64 0.03 -13.80
N MET A 81 7.60 -0.17 -14.62
CA MET A 81 6.29 -0.65 -14.15
C MET A 81 6.39 -2.03 -13.50
N ARG A 82 7.12 -2.97 -14.12
CA ARG A 82 7.35 -4.31 -13.54
C ARG A 82 8.16 -4.24 -12.25
N SER A 83 9.21 -3.41 -12.20
CA SER A 83 10.02 -3.24 -10.99
C SER A 83 9.19 -2.66 -9.84
N THR A 84 8.42 -1.61 -10.08
CA THR A 84 7.52 -1.01 -9.08
C THR A 84 6.47 -2.00 -8.62
N PHE A 85 5.91 -2.80 -9.53
CA PHE A 85 4.95 -3.87 -9.18
C PHE A 85 5.58 -4.95 -8.29
N MET A 86 6.81 -5.38 -8.57
CA MET A 86 7.51 -6.34 -7.71
C MET A 86 7.85 -5.75 -6.33
N MET A 87 8.26 -4.49 -6.29
CA MET A 87 8.48 -3.77 -5.03
C MET A 87 7.18 -3.66 -4.22
N PHE A 88 6.05 -3.40 -4.88
CA PHE A 88 4.74 -3.32 -4.25
C PHE A 88 4.34 -4.64 -3.60
N LEU A 89 4.39 -5.74 -4.36
CA LEU A 89 4.04 -7.07 -3.87
C LEU A 89 4.97 -7.50 -2.73
N GLY A 90 6.28 -7.34 -2.91
CA GLY A 90 7.26 -7.66 -1.87
C GLY A 90 7.07 -6.82 -0.61
N GLY A 91 6.79 -5.52 -0.78
CA GLY A 91 6.49 -4.59 0.31
C GLY A 91 5.25 -5.00 1.10
N TYR A 92 4.17 -5.41 0.43
CA TYR A 92 2.94 -5.86 1.08
C TYR A 92 3.09 -7.18 1.82
N VAL A 93 3.79 -8.14 1.22
CA VAL A 93 4.04 -9.43 1.87
C VAL A 93 4.87 -9.21 3.14
N LEU A 94 5.95 -8.43 3.04
CA LEU A 94 6.79 -8.10 4.19
C LEU A 94 6.03 -7.26 5.23
N LEU A 95 5.15 -6.36 4.82
CA LEU A 95 4.27 -5.59 5.72
C LEU A 95 3.40 -6.56 6.54
N GLY A 96 2.67 -7.45 5.87
CA GLY A 96 1.81 -8.41 6.55
C GLY A 96 2.57 -9.34 7.49
N LEU A 97 3.73 -9.86 7.04
CA LEU A 97 4.60 -10.67 7.90
C LEU A 97 5.10 -9.89 9.12
N SER A 98 5.54 -8.64 8.93
CA SER A 98 6.11 -7.83 10.01
C SER A 98 5.07 -7.49 11.06
N MET A 99 3.84 -7.18 10.65
CA MET A 99 2.74 -6.86 11.55
C MET A 99 2.20 -8.10 12.28
N LEU A 100 2.12 -9.26 11.62
CA LEU A 100 1.82 -10.54 12.29
C LEU A 100 2.88 -10.91 13.34
N GLN A 101 4.14 -10.63 13.04
CA GLN A 101 5.26 -10.91 13.93
C GLN A 101 5.33 -9.94 15.12
N ALA A 102 5.00 -8.67 14.92
CA ALA A 102 4.94 -7.67 15.99
C ALA A 102 3.84 -7.96 17.02
N ARG A 103 2.73 -8.61 16.61
CA ARG A 103 1.59 -9.00 17.45
C ARG A 103 1.00 -7.86 18.31
N THR A 104 1.18 -6.62 17.87
CA THR A 104 0.78 -5.40 18.59
C THR A 104 -0.66 -5.02 18.30
N LEU A 105 -1.11 -5.20 17.06
CA LEU A 105 -2.46 -4.86 16.62
C LEU A 105 -3.23 -6.12 16.19
N SER A 106 -4.50 -5.92 15.85
CA SER A 106 -5.33 -6.94 15.21
C SER A 106 -4.58 -7.65 14.08
N ARG A 107 -4.72 -8.98 14.00
CA ARG A 107 -4.06 -9.81 12.98
C ARG A 107 -4.77 -9.72 11.63
N TRP A 108 -6.03 -9.28 11.61
CA TRP A 108 -6.86 -9.24 10.41
C TRP A 108 -6.30 -8.33 9.31
N PRO A 109 -5.88 -7.08 9.59
CA PRO A 109 -5.30 -6.21 8.55
C PRO A 109 -4.00 -6.79 7.98
N ALA A 110 -3.21 -7.49 8.81
CA ALA A 110 -1.99 -8.14 8.36
C ALA A 110 -2.26 -9.34 7.45
N LEU A 111 -3.31 -10.13 7.75
CA LEU A 111 -3.77 -11.21 6.90
C LEU A 111 -4.32 -10.71 5.56
N ILE A 112 -5.05 -9.59 5.56
CA ILE A 112 -5.51 -8.95 4.33
C ILE A 112 -4.30 -8.50 3.49
N ALA A 113 -3.31 -7.85 4.11
CA ALA A 113 -2.09 -7.44 3.42
C ALA A 113 -1.32 -8.62 2.79
N LEU A 114 -1.38 -9.81 3.40
CA LEU A 114 -0.81 -11.05 2.82
C LEU A 114 -1.68 -11.67 1.74
N ALA A 115 -3.01 -11.63 1.91
CA ALA A 115 -3.95 -12.23 0.98
C ALA A 115 -4.06 -11.42 -0.33
N SER A 116 -3.98 -10.09 -0.28
CA SER A 116 -4.12 -9.22 -1.46
C SER A 116 -3.13 -9.56 -2.60
N PRO A 117 -1.81 -9.74 -2.35
CA PRO A 117 -0.87 -10.23 -3.34
C PRO A 117 -1.24 -11.60 -3.95
N LEU A 118 -1.74 -12.53 -3.12
CA LEU A 118 -2.11 -13.87 -3.56
C LEU A 118 -3.35 -13.83 -4.46
N LEU A 119 -4.32 -12.98 -4.14
CA LEU A 119 -5.52 -12.79 -4.95
C LEU A 119 -5.21 -12.22 -6.34
N MET A 120 -4.12 -11.48 -6.51
CA MET A 120 -3.66 -11.05 -7.84
C MET A 120 -3.18 -12.20 -8.73
N LEU A 121 -2.81 -13.34 -8.16
CA LEU A 121 -2.34 -14.51 -8.91
C LEU A 121 -3.48 -15.46 -9.30
N VAL A 122 -4.66 -15.29 -8.71
CA VAL A 122 -5.81 -16.15 -8.96
C VAL A 122 -6.58 -15.61 -10.18
N PRO A 123 -6.79 -16.42 -11.24
CA PRO A 123 -7.67 -16.02 -12.33
C PRO A 123 -9.10 -15.90 -11.80
N MET A 124 -9.67 -14.71 -11.89
CA MET A 124 -11.04 -14.42 -11.44
C MET A 124 -11.98 -14.40 -12.64
N ASP A 125 -12.24 -15.58 -13.19
CA ASP A 125 -13.20 -15.74 -14.29
C ASP A 125 -14.61 -15.42 -13.78
N GLY A 126 -15.31 -14.50 -14.47
CA GLY A 126 -16.70 -14.12 -14.14
C GLY A 126 -16.88 -12.94 -13.19
N VAL A 127 -15.80 -12.33 -12.68
CA VAL A 127 -15.89 -11.06 -11.92
C VAL A 127 -15.74 -9.88 -12.89
N PRO A 128 -16.69 -8.95 -12.96
CA PRO A 128 -16.50 -7.72 -13.73
C PRO A 128 -15.44 -6.84 -13.05
N HIS A 129 -14.40 -6.48 -13.79
CA HIS A 129 -13.28 -5.64 -13.33
C HIS A 129 -12.55 -6.15 -12.07
N PRO A 130 -12.00 -7.38 -12.08
CA PRO A 130 -11.38 -7.99 -10.89
C PRO A 130 -10.20 -7.16 -10.39
N PHE A 131 -9.49 -6.49 -11.29
CA PHE A 131 -8.37 -5.63 -10.96
C PHE A 131 -8.77 -4.46 -10.04
N MET A 132 -9.91 -3.80 -10.28
CA MET A 132 -10.38 -2.70 -9.42
C MET A 132 -10.69 -3.19 -8.00
N VAL A 133 -11.35 -4.33 -7.88
CA VAL A 133 -11.69 -4.92 -6.59
C VAL A 133 -10.42 -5.26 -5.82
N ILE A 134 -9.49 -5.98 -6.46
CA ILE A 134 -8.23 -6.39 -5.84
C ILE A 134 -7.37 -5.17 -5.47
N PHE A 135 -7.31 -4.16 -6.35
CA PHE A 135 -6.57 -2.93 -6.08
C PHE A 135 -7.07 -2.20 -4.83
N ASN A 136 -8.39 -2.12 -4.63
CA ASN A 136 -8.98 -1.52 -3.44
C ASN A 136 -8.67 -2.31 -2.15
N LEU A 137 -8.57 -3.64 -2.24
CA LEU A 137 -8.22 -4.49 -1.09
C LEU A 137 -6.84 -4.16 -0.52
N PHE A 138 -5.89 -3.71 -1.36
CA PHE A 138 -4.58 -3.29 -0.87
C PHE A 138 -4.70 -2.12 0.10
N TYR A 139 -5.63 -1.19 -0.07
CA TYR A 139 -5.76 -0.03 0.83
C TYR A 139 -6.47 -0.33 2.15
N LEU A 140 -7.24 -1.44 2.23
CA LEU A 140 -7.99 -1.80 3.43
C LEU A 140 -7.11 -1.98 4.67
N PRO A 141 -5.96 -2.68 4.63
CA PRO A 141 -5.03 -2.75 5.75
C PRO A 141 -4.66 -1.38 6.32
N PHE A 142 -4.35 -0.40 5.47
CA PHE A 142 -3.97 0.94 5.93
C PHE A 142 -5.14 1.70 6.55
N LEU A 143 -6.33 1.59 5.95
CA LEU A 143 -7.53 2.21 6.51
C LEU A 143 -7.86 1.60 7.87
N TRP A 144 -7.75 0.27 8.00
CA TRP A 144 -8.01 -0.44 9.24
C TRP A 144 -6.97 -0.10 10.31
N TYR A 145 -5.67 -0.14 9.98
CA TYR A 145 -4.62 0.30 10.90
C TYR A 145 -4.81 1.76 11.31
N GLY A 146 -5.14 2.64 10.37
CA GLY A 146 -5.44 4.04 10.67
C GLY A 146 -6.64 4.20 11.61
N ALA A 147 -7.70 3.44 11.41
CA ALA A 147 -8.87 3.46 12.30
C ALA A 147 -8.52 2.95 13.71
N ILE A 148 -7.77 1.86 13.81
CA ILE A 148 -7.29 1.36 15.11
C ILE A 148 -6.46 2.44 15.81
N LEU A 149 -5.51 3.06 15.11
CA LEU A 149 -4.64 4.10 15.67
C LEU A 149 -5.40 5.38 16.08
N ALA A 150 -6.46 5.74 15.34
CA ALA A 150 -7.23 6.95 15.60
C ALA A 150 -8.26 6.79 16.73
N PHE A 151 -8.80 5.58 16.91
CA PHE A 151 -9.95 5.35 17.79
C PHE A 151 -9.68 4.42 18.97
N GLU A 152 -8.57 3.66 18.99
CA GLU A 152 -8.21 2.85 20.17
C GLU A 152 -7.45 3.71 21.21
N PRO A 153 -7.98 3.88 22.43
CA PRO A 153 -7.30 4.63 23.47
C PRO A 153 -6.07 3.85 23.98
N ASP A 154 -4.89 4.42 23.73
CA ASP A 154 -3.62 4.17 24.41
C ASP A 154 -3.31 2.69 24.74
N PHE A 155 -2.83 1.95 23.74
CA PHE A 155 -2.28 0.59 23.90
C PHE A 155 -1.10 0.53 24.91
N SER A 156 -0.50 1.69 25.18
CA SER A 156 0.56 1.89 26.17
C SER A 156 0.07 1.72 27.63
N ARG A 157 -1.22 1.96 27.92
CA ARG A 157 -1.78 1.85 29.29
C ARG A 157 -2.17 0.43 29.66
N THR A 158 -2.71 -0.36 28.74
CA THR A 158 -3.15 -1.74 28.99
C THR A 158 -2.01 -2.74 29.17
N SER A 159 -0.84 -2.46 28.59
CA SER A 159 0.36 -3.29 28.78
C SER A 159 1.13 -2.95 30.07
N GLY A 160 1.01 -1.73 30.59
CA GLY A 160 1.60 -1.33 31.87
C GLY A 160 0.81 -1.79 33.11
N THR A 161 -0.53 -1.82 33.04
CA THR A 161 -1.37 -2.23 34.18
C THR A 161 -1.33 -3.74 34.44
N ALA A 162 -1.19 -4.57 33.41
CA ALA A 162 -1.05 -6.03 33.57
C ALA A 162 0.30 -6.42 34.20
N ALA A 163 1.37 -5.64 33.97
CA ALA A 163 2.67 -5.86 34.60
C ALA A 163 2.72 -5.33 36.05
N ALA A 164 1.96 -4.28 36.37
CA ALA A 164 1.90 -3.72 37.73
C ALA A 164 1.07 -4.58 38.70
N SER A 165 0.03 -5.30 38.23
CA SER A 165 -0.82 -6.11 39.11
C SER A 165 -0.21 -7.46 39.53
N SER A 166 0.83 -7.94 38.84
CA SER A 166 1.53 -9.19 39.17
C SER A 166 2.73 -8.97 40.10
N ALA A 167 3.06 -7.72 40.43
CA ALA A 167 4.18 -7.33 41.29
C ALA A 167 3.77 -7.03 42.75
N LEU A 168 2.51 -7.25 43.12
CA LEU A 168 2.06 -7.13 44.51
C LEU A 168 2.17 -8.50 45.20
N PRO A 169 3.14 -8.69 46.12
CA PRO A 169 3.18 -9.89 46.95
C PRO A 169 1.99 -9.85 47.93
N SER A 170 1.22 -10.94 47.94
CA SER A 170 0.23 -11.27 48.98
C SER A 170 0.89 -11.69 50.29
#